data_AF-A0A535Z6Y5-F1
#
_entry.id   AF-A0A535Z6Y5-F1
#
_cell.length_a   1.000
_cell.length_b   1.000
_cell.length_c   1.000
_cell.angle_alpha   90.00
_cell.angle_beta   90.00
_cell.angle_gamma   90.00
#
_symmetry.space_group_name_H-M   'P 1'
#
loop_
_entity.id
_entity.type
_entity.pdbx_description
1 polymer ?
#
loop_
_entity_poly.entity_id
_entity_poly.type
_entity_poly.pdbx_seq_one_letter_code
_entity_poly.pdbx_strand_id
1 'polypeptide(L)'
;MTDVIERAAVGHAVPHTAGATAGEFPASRKVYVTGSRPDIRVPFREVAQSPTRGANGAVANAPLRVYDTSGAHTDPDLRVEPERGLPPLRRAWILARGDVAPDRAREGGAPLRARDGAAVTQLHYARRGAITPEMEYIAIREDVDAELVRDEVARGRAIIPANINHPEAEPMIIGSKFLVKVNANIGNSAVVSSIDAEVEKMRWATRWGADTIMDLSTGKDIHAT
;
A
#
# COMPACT_ATOMS: atom_id res chain seq x y z
N MET A 1 -53.20 0.22 26.04
CA MET A 1 -51.95 -0.44 26.44
C MET A 1 -51.14 -0.69 25.19
N THR A 2 -50.50 0.37 24.67
CA THR A 2 -49.49 0.28 23.61
C THR A 2 -48.64 1.54 23.70
N ASP A 3 -47.57 1.48 24.50
CA ASP A 3 -46.54 2.51 24.53
C ASP A 3 -45.70 2.41 23.26
N VAL A 4 -45.70 3.48 22.47
CA VAL A 4 -44.80 3.66 21.34
C VAL A 4 -43.50 4.23 21.90
N ILE A 5 -42.44 3.43 21.90
CA ILE A 5 -41.09 3.86 22.29
C ILE A 5 -40.55 4.78 21.18
N GLU A 6 -40.47 6.08 21.44
CA GLU A 6 -39.65 7.00 20.66
C GLU A 6 -38.18 6.61 20.78
N ARG A 7 -37.59 6.10 19.68
CA ARG A 7 -36.14 5.94 19.57
C ARG A 7 -35.53 7.29 19.24
N ALA A 8 -35.00 7.96 20.26
CA ALA A 8 -34.07 9.07 20.08
C ALA A 8 -32.87 8.60 19.24
N ALA A 9 -32.74 9.13 18.02
CA ALA A 9 -31.53 9.01 17.23
C ALA A 9 -30.42 9.80 17.92
N VAL A 10 -29.64 9.13 18.78
CA VAL A 10 -28.39 9.67 19.28
C VAL A 10 -27.40 9.62 18.13
N GLY A 11 -27.41 10.66 17.30
CA GLY A 11 -26.32 10.94 16.38
C GLY A 11 -25.07 11.25 17.19
N HIS A 12 -24.25 10.23 17.44
CA HIS A 12 -22.86 10.46 17.81
C HIS A 12 -22.16 11.00 16.57
N ALA A 13 -22.19 12.33 16.40
CA ALA A 13 -21.24 13.01 15.54
C ALA A 13 -19.85 12.69 16.10
N VAL A 14 -19.12 11.81 15.43
CA VAL A 14 -17.69 11.63 15.69
C VAL A 14 -17.08 13.01 15.43
N PRO A 15 -16.45 13.64 16.43
CA PRO A 15 -15.84 14.94 16.22
C PRO A 15 -14.73 14.77 15.18
N HIS A 16 -14.92 15.35 14.00
CA HIS A 16 -13.84 15.60 13.03
C HIS A 16 -12.93 16.68 13.60
N THR A 17 -12.18 16.35 14.64
CA THR A 17 -10.90 17.01 14.87
C THR A 17 -10.02 16.62 13.69
N ALA A 18 -9.70 17.58 12.84
CA ALA A 18 -8.58 17.52 11.89
C ALA A 18 -7.29 17.36 12.71
N GLY A 19 -7.07 16.15 13.22
CA GLY A 19 -5.94 15.75 14.03
C GLY A 19 -5.00 14.97 13.15
N ALA A 20 -3.84 15.55 12.86
CA ALA A 20 -2.78 15.03 12.00
C ALA A 20 -2.75 13.50 11.88
N THR A 21 -3.20 12.98 10.75
CA THR A 21 -2.98 11.59 10.32
C THR A 21 -1.52 11.33 9.95
N ALA A 22 -0.71 12.40 9.91
CA ALA A 22 0.74 12.40 9.73
C ALA A 22 1.46 12.24 11.07
N GLY A 23 2.37 11.26 11.15
CA GLY A 23 3.22 11.06 12.33
C GLY A 23 3.51 9.58 12.58
N GLU A 24 4.61 9.32 13.27
CA GLU A 24 5.03 7.97 13.64
C GLU A 24 3.98 7.29 14.54
N PHE A 25 3.95 5.95 14.54
CA PHE A 25 3.17 5.23 15.54
C PHE A 25 3.89 5.30 16.89
N PRO A 26 3.16 5.35 18.03
CA PRO A 26 3.78 5.32 19.34
C PRO A 26 4.76 4.15 19.49
N ALA A 27 5.93 4.43 20.08
CA ALA A 27 7.01 3.47 20.30
C ALA A 27 7.45 2.70 19.03
N SER A 28 7.18 3.25 17.84
CA SER A 28 7.49 2.60 16.58
C SER A 28 8.30 3.51 15.67
N ARG A 29 9.09 2.92 14.77
CA ARG A 29 9.76 3.64 13.69
C ARG A 29 9.60 2.90 12.37
N LYS A 30 9.57 3.65 11.26
CA LYS A 30 9.70 3.11 9.92
C LYS A 30 11.12 2.56 9.74
N VAL A 31 11.26 1.37 9.18
CA VAL A 31 12.55 0.81 8.78
C VAL A 31 12.43 0.20 7.39
N TYR A 32 13.57 0.03 6.72
CA TYR A 32 13.62 -0.55 5.38
C TYR A 32 14.60 -1.71 5.34
N VAL A 33 14.20 -2.79 4.67
CA VAL A 33 15.12 -3.86 4.25
C VAL A 33 15.45 -3.64 2.79
N THR A 34 16.73 -3.49 2.47
CA THR A 34 17.20 -3.32 1.10
C THR A 34 17.35 -4.69 0.43
N GLY A 35 16.82 -4.83 -0.77
CA GLY A 35 16.98 -6.04 -1.59
C GLY A 35 18.34 -6.11 -2.30
N SER A 36 18.41 -6.93 -3.35
CA SER A 36 19.58 -7.07 -4.22
C SER A 36 19.98 -5.77 -4.94
N ARG A 37 19.04 -4.83 -5.04
CA ARG A 37 19.23 -3.51 -5.64
C ARG A 37 18.97 -2.40 -4.62
N PRO A 38 19.72 -1.29 -4.67
CA PRO A 38 19.56 -0.19 -3.72
C PRO A 38 18.20 0.54 -3.85
N ASP A 39 17.53 0.41 -4.99
CA ASP A 39 16.20 0.96 -5.24
C ASP A 39 15.06 0.06 -4.72
N ILE A 40 15.34 -1.20 -4.34
CA ILE A 40 14.38 -2.09 -3.68
C ILE A 40 14.51 -1.87 -2.17
N ARG A 41 13.69 -0.97 -1.62
CA ARG A 41 13.60 -0.73 -0.17
C ARG A 41 12.22 -1.15 0.33
N VAL A 42 12.17 -2.24 1.09
CA VAL A 42 10.93 -2.84 1.56
C VAL A 42 10.60 -2.32 2.97
N PRO A 43 9.47 -1.64 3.16
CA PRO A 43 9.12 -0.98 4.40
C PRO A 43 8.60 -1.98 5.43
N PHE A 44 9.02 -1.77 6.66
CA PHE A 44 8.47 -2.37 7.84
C PHE A 44 8.33 -1.31 8.93
N ARG A 45 7.65 -1.69 10.01
CA ARG A 45 7.63 -0.93 11.25
C ARG A 45 8.28 -1.74 12.34
N GLU A 46 9.21 -1.13 13.08
CA GLU A 46 9.80 -1.75 14.27
C GLU A 46 9.20 -1.12 15.53
N VAL A 47 8.67 -1.97 16.42
CA VAL A 47 8.09 -1.58 17.69
C VAL A 47 9.10 -1.83 18.80
N ALA A 48 9.49 -0.77 19.51
CA ALA A 48 10.35 -0.86 20.67
C ALA A 48 9.62 -1.59 21.82
N GLN A 49 10.32 -2.53 22.44
CA GLN A 49 9.80 -3.29 23.57
C GLN A 49 10.38 -2.75 24.88
N SER A 50 9.57 -2.72 25.94
CA SER A 50 10.07 -2.44 27.27
C SER A 50 11.02 -3.55 27.72
N PRO A 51 12.08 -3.26 28.50
CA PRO A 51 12.97 -4.29 29.04
C PRO A 51 12.23 -5.28 29.95
N THR A 52 12.58 -6.57 29.84
CA THR A 52 12.10 -7.62 30.75
C THR A 52 12.74 -7.44 32.13
N ARG A 53 11.92 -7.30 33.17
CA ARG A 53 12.40 -7.15 34.55
C ARG A 53 12.58 -8.53 35.18
N GLY A 54 13.82 -8.90 35.51
CA GLY A 54 14.16 -10.14 36.21
C GLY A 54 14.89 -9.90 37.53
N ALA A 55 15.12 -10.97 38.29
CA ALA A 55 15.83 -10.93 39.57
C ALA A 55 17.26 -10.34 39.47
N ASN A 56 17.89 -10.46 38.30
CA ASN A 56 19.25 -9.98 38.01
C ASN A 56 19.27 -8.61 37.30
N GLY A 57 18.16 -7.87 37.30
CA GLY A 57 18.02 -6.57 36.65
C GLY A 57 17.17 -6.60 35.39
N ALA A 58 17.15 -5.47 34.67
CA ALA A 58 16.39 -5.30 33.44
C ALA A 58 17.19 -5.79 32.23
N VAL A 59 16.58 -6.64 31.41
CA VAL A 59 17.16 -7.15 30.16
C VAL A 59 16.44 -6.51 28.98
N ALA A 60 17.19 -5.86 28.09
CA ALA A 60 16.63 -5.24 26.89
C ALA A 60 16.06 -6.31 25.95
N ASN A 61 14.89 -6.02 25.36
CA ASN A 61 14.27 -6.88 24.37
C ASN A 61 14.53 -6.31 22.95
N ALA A 62 14.69 -7.20 21.97
CA ALA A 62 14.82 -6.80 20.58
C ALA A 62 13.50 -6.15 20.09
N PRO A 63 13.56 -5.15 19.20
CA PRO A 63 12.33 -4.58 18.64
C PRO A 63 11.57 -5.63 17.82
N LEU A 64 10.23 -5.56 17.88
CA LEU A 64 9.37 -6.40 17.05
C LEU A 64 9.16 -5.74 15.70
N ARG A 65 9.62 -6.39 14.63
CA ARG A 65 9.32 -5.97 13.26
C ARG A 65 7.94 -6.46 12.84
N VAL A 66 7.14 -5.55 12.30
CA VAL A 66 5.79 -5.84 11.80
C VAL A 66 5.63 -5.34 10.37
N TYR A 67 4.75 -5.99 9.62
CA TYR A 67 4.31 -5.56 8.31
C TYR A 67 3.69 -4.15 8.40
N ASP A 68 3.99 -3.29 7.43
CA ASP A 68 3.54 -1.91 7.42
C ASP A 68 3.04 -1.47 6.03
N THR A 69 1.78 -1.08 5.97
CA THR A 69 1.07 -0.62 4.77
C THR A 69 0.96 0.90 4.70
N SER A 70 1.42 1.63 5.70
CA SER A 70 1.18 3.08 5.84
C SER A 70 1.92 3.95 4.82
N GLY A 71 2.78 3.35 3.99
CA GLY A 71 3.50 4.03 2.91
C GLY A 71 4.45 5.11 3.40
N ALA A 72 4.69 6.11 2.55
CA ALA A 72 5.56 7.24 2.85
C ALA A 72 5.02 8.21 3.92
N HIS A 73 3.74 8.11 4.29
CA HIS A 73 3.08 9.06 5.21
C HIS A 73 3.55 8.95 6.67
N THR A 74 4.20 7.84 7.03
CA THR A 74 4.75 7.58 8.37
C THR A 74 6.28 7.58 8.37
N ASP A 75 6.90 7.86 7.23
CA ASP A 75 8.34 8.02 7.12
C ASP A 75 8.71 9.49 7.41
N PRO A 76 9.41 9.79 8.52
CA PRO A 76 9.76 11.16 8.87
C PRO A 76 10.73 11.81 7.87
N ASP A 77 11.47 11.00 7.10
CA ASP A 77 12.42 11.49 6.10
C ASP A 77 11.75 11.83 4.76
N LEU A 78 10.47 11.49 4.58
CA LEU A 78 9.72 11.75 3.37
C LEU A 78 8.65 12.82 3.59
N ARG A 79 8.82 13.95 2.91
CA ARG A 79 7.78 14.99 2.86
C ARG A 79 6.77 14.65 1.77
N VAL A 80 5.55 14.30 2.17
CA VAL A 80 4.46 13.98 1.25
C VAL A 80 3.51 15.16 1.09
N GLU A 81 3.54 15.79 -0.08
CA GLU A 81 2.63 16.86 -0.48
C GLU A 81 1.62 16.29 -1.49
N PRO A 82 0.29 16.31 -1.21
CA PRO A 82 -0.71 15.75 -2.12
C PRO A 82 -0.57 16.23 -3.57
N GLU A 83 -0.23 17.51 -3.76
CA GLU A 83 -0.12 18.19 -5.05
C GLU A 83 1.06 17.68 -5.89
N ARG A 84 2.06 17.07 -5.25
CA ARG A 84 3.24 16.50 -5.94
C ARG A 84 3.13 15.00 -6.17
N GLY A 85 2.17 14.34 -5.52
CA GLY A 85 2.06 12.89 -5.51
C GLY A 85 3.16 12.19 -4.71
N LEU A 86 3.06 10.87 -4.63
CA LEU A 86 4.07 10.03 -3.98
C LEU A 86 5.27 9.79 -4.90
N PRO A 87 6.46 9.48 -4.35
CA PRO A 87 7.61 9.09 -5.16
C PRO A 87 7.30 7.88 -6.05
N PRO A 88 7.61 7.91 -7.35
CA PRO A 88 7.27 6.83 -8.29
C PRO A 88 8.29 5.68 -8.22
N LEU A 89 8.33 4.98 -7.08
CA LEU A 89 9.31 3.94 -6.71
C LEU A 89 9.62 2.94 -7.84
N ARG A 90 8.58 2.47 -8.54
CA ARG A 90 8.68 1.40 -9.53
C ARG A 90 9.01 1.89 -10.94
N ARG A 91 9.05 3.21 -11.18
CA ARG A 91 9.18 3.75 -12.55
C ARG A 91 10.45 3.26 -13.25
N ALA A 92 11.58 3.24 -12.54
CA ALA A 92 12.82 2.72 -13.09
C ALA A 92 12.73 1.22 -13.44
N TRP A 93 12.04 0.43 -12.63
CA TRP A 93 11.86 -1.02 -12.85
C TRP A 93 10.98 -1.32 -14.05
N ILE A 94 9.95 -0.50 -14.26
CA ILE A 94 9.02 -0.62 -15.39
C ILE A 94 9.75 -0.27 -16.69
N LEU A 95 10.49 0.84 -16.71
CA LEU A 95 11.22 1.29 -17.91
C LEU A 95 12.38 0.35 -18.27
N ALA A 96 13.10 -0.18 -17.27
CA ALA A 96 14.26 -1.05 -17.49
C ALA A 96 13.95 -2.37 -18.21
N ARG A 97 12.68 -2.81 -18.24
CA ARG A 97 12.27 -4.02 -18.97
C ARG A 97 12.22 -3.83 -20.48
N GLY A 98 12.13 -2.59 -20.95
CA GLY A 98 12.14 -2.27 -22.38
C GLY A 98 10.89 -2.74 -23.16
N ASP A 99 9.82 -3.13 -22.47
CA ASP A 99 8.58 -3.65 -23.05
C ASP A 99 7.41 -2.67 -23.01
N VAL A 100 7.63 -1.47 -22.48
CA VAL A 100 6.67 -0.36 -22.48
C VAL A 100 7.09 0.78 -23.41
N ALA A 101 6.11 1.59 -23.81
CA ALA A 101 6.31 2.85 -24.52
C ALA A 101 5.27 3.89 -24.05
N PRO A 102 5.56 5.19 -24.16
CA PRO A 102 4.55 6.23 -23.98
C PRO A 102 3.38 6.01 -24.95
N ASP A 103 2.16 6.14 -24.43
CA ASP A 103 0.95 6.23 -25.24
C ASP A 103 0.68 7.69 -25.65
N ARG A 104 -0.57 8.09 -25.85
CA ARG A 104 -0.95 9.45 -26.21
C ARG A 104 -0.79 10.39 -25.01
N ALA A 105 -0.24 11.58 -25.25
CA ALA A 105 -0.10 12.61 -24.23
C ALA A 105 -1.47 12.96 -23.62
N ARG A 106 -1.49 13.06 -22.29
CA ARG A 106 -2.60 13.55 -21.48
C ARG A 106 -2.07 14.61 -20.51
N GLU A 107 -2.97 15.36 -19.89
CA GLU A 107 -2.63 16.22 -18.75
C GLU A 107 -1.91 15.38 -17.67
N GLY A 108 -0.75 15.85 -17.20
CA GLY A 108 0.10 15.11 -16.26
C GLY A 108 1.14 14.15 -16.88
N GLY A 109 1.18 14.04 -18.21
CA GLY A 109 2.18 13.24 -18.94
C GLY A 109 1.57 12.06 -19.70
N ALA A 110 2.35 11.46 -20.59
CA ALA A 110 1.88 10.31 -21.36
C ALA A 110 1.90 9.05 -20.48
N PRO A 111 0.75 8.35 -20.30
CA PRO A 111 0.74 7.05 -19.66
C PRO A 111 1.57 6.05 -20.48
N LEU A 112 2.04 5.00 -19.83
CA LEU A 112 2.73 3.90 -20.47
C LEU A 112 1.72 2.87 -20.98
N ARG A 113 2.04 2.27 -22.12
CA ARG A 113 1.38 1.08 -22.66
C ARG A 113 2.43 0.02 -23.01
N ALA A 114 2.00 -1.24 -23.12
CA ALA A 114 2.85 -2.28 -23.67
C ALA A 114 3.21 -1.94 -25.13
N ARG A 115 4.43 -2.28 -25.53
CA ARG A 115 4.83 -2.27 -26.95
C ARG A 115 4.05 -3.31 -27.73
N ASP A 116 3.95 -3.13 -29.04
CA ASP A 116 3.26 -4.08 -29.90
C ASP A 116 3.88 -5.48 -29.78
N GLY A 117 3.05 -6.48 -29.50
CA GLY A 117 3.48 -7.86 -29.28
C GLY A 117 4.12 -8.15 -27.91
N ALA A 118 4.27 -7.15 -27.04
CA ALA A 118 4.77 -7.33 -25.68
C ALA A 118 3.64 -7.59 -24.67
N ALA A 119 3.93 -8.39 -23.65
CA ALA A 119 3.05 -8.59 -22.50
C ALA A 119 3.78 -8.17 -21.22
N VAL A 120 3.12 -7.30 -20.44
CA VAL A 120 3.77 -6.59 -19.32
C VAL A 120 3.28 -7.04 -17.94
N THR A 121 2.52 -8.14 -17.87
CA THR A 121 1.92 -8.61 -16.63
C THR A 121 2.90 -9.45 -15.80
N GLN A 122 2.73 -9.42 -14.48
CA GLN A 122 3.52 -10.27 -13.57
C GLN A 122 3.34 -11.76 -13.87
N LEU A 123 2.15 -12.18 -14.29
CA LEU A 123 1.88 -13.54 -14.76
C LEU A 123 2.72 -13.92 -16.00
N HIS A 124 2.87 -13.00 -16.96
CA HIS A 124 3.69 -13.22 -18.14
C HIS A 124 5.16 -13.44 -17.77
N TYR A 125 5.73 -12.54 -16.95
CA TYR A 125 7.12 -12.67 -16.51
C TYR A 125 7.34 -13.97 -15.72
N ALA A 126 6.44 -14.29 -14.79
CA ALA A 126 6.54 -15.49 -13.96
C ALA A 126 6.56 -16.78 -14.78
N ARG A 127 5.69 -16.88 -15.80
CA ARG A 127 5.62 -18.05 -16.71
C ARG A 127 6.83 -18.19 -17.62
N ARG A 128 7.60 -17.12 -17.82
CA ARG A 128 8.87 -17.15 -18.53
C ARG A 128 10.07 -17.45 -17.62
N GLY A 129 9.82 -17.75 -16.35
CA GLY A 129 10.88 -18.02 -15.36
C GLY A 129 11.59 -16.77 -14.86
N ALA A 130 11.08 -15.57 -15.12
CA ALA A 130 11.70 -14.33 -14.65
C ALA A 130 11.20 -13.95 -13.25
N ILE A 131 12.13 -13.68 -12.34
CA ILE A 131 11.85 -12.96 -11.09
C ILE A 131 11.94 -11.46 -11.37
N THR A 132 10.87 -10.73 -11.11
CA THR A 132 10.81 -9.28 -11.27
C THR A 132 11.21 -8.55 -9.99
N PRO A 133 11.60 -7.26 -10.05
CA PRO A 133 11.79 -6.45 -8.85
C PRO A 133 10.57 -6.44 -7.92
N GLU A 134 9.33 -6.51 -8.46
CA GLU A 134 8.14 -6.64 -7.61
C GLU A 134 8.10 -7.98 -6.86
N MET A 135 8.45 -9.10 -7.52
CA MET A 135 8.48 -10.41 -6.87
C MET A 135 9.52 -10.47 -5.76
N GLU A 136 10.71 -9.90 -5.99
CA GLU A 136 11.75 -9.80 -4.96
C GLU A 136 11.31 -8.90 -3.80
N TYR A 137 10.72 -7.74 -4.09
CA TYR A 137 10.19 -6.84 -3.07
C TYR A 137 9.19 -7.56 -2.17
N ILE A 138 8.27 -8.32 -2.76
CA ILE A 138 7.27 -9.12 -2.05
C ILE A 138 7.92 -10.24 -1.24
N ALA A 139 8.92 -10.93 -1.81
CA ALA A 139 9.62 -12.01 -1.14
C ALA A 139 10.22 -11.55 0.20
N ILE A 140 10.87 -10.37 0.19
CA ILE A 140 11.38 -9.73 1.40
C ILE A 140 10.23 -9.35 2.34
N ARG A 141 9.13 -8.78 1.81
CA ARG A 141 7.99 -8.30 2.61
C ARG A 141 7.23 -9.42 3.34
N GLU A 142 7.17 -10.59 2.72
CA GLU A 142 6.49 -11.79 3.23
C GLU A 142 7.44 -12.76 3.96
N ASP A 143 8.75 -12.46 3.99
CA ASP A 143 9.80 -13.33 4.53
C ASP A 143 9.80 -14.73 3.89
N VAL A 144 9.81 -14.77 2.55
CA VAL A 144 9.80 -15.99 1.74
C VAL A 144 10.79 -15.89 0.58
N ASP A 145 11.02 -17.03 -0.09
CA ASP A 145 11.87 -17.07 -1.28
C ASP A 145 11.18 -16.42 -2.51
N ALA A 146 11.94 -15.70 -3.34
CA ALA A 146 11.44 -15.05 -4.54
C ALA A 146 10.95 -16.05 -5.62
N GLU A 147 11.53 -17.25 -5.66
CA GLU A 147 11.05 -18.35 -6.50
C GLU A 147 9.68 -18.83 -6.05
N LEU A 148 9.36 -18.83 -4.75
CA LEU A 148 8.00 -19.15 -4.27
C LEU A 148 6.99 -18.13 -4.81
N VAL A 149 7.33 -16.84 -4.73
CA VAL A 149 6.50 -15.75 -5.29
C VAL A 149 6.26 -15.96 -6.78
N ARG A 150 7.34 -16.17 -7.54
CA ARG A 150 7.27 -16.43 -8.99
C ARG A 150 6.42 -17.66 -9.30
N ASP A 151 6.61 -18.76 -8.59
CA ASP A 151 5.89 -20.01 -8.85
C ASP A 151 4.39 -19.91 -8.57
N GLU A 152 4.00 -19.29 -7.45
CA GLU A 152 2.57 -19.09 -7.13
C GLU A 152 1.89 -18.17 -8.15
N VAL A 153 2.59 -17.14 -8.61
CA VAL A 153 2.11 -16.26 -9.69
C VAL A 153 2.01 -17.02 -11.02
N ALA A 154 3.05 -17.75 -11.42
CA ALA A 154 3.07 -18.50 -12.69
C ALA A 154 1.94 -19.53 -12.79
N ARG A 155 1.63 -20.19 -11.67
CA ARG A 155 0.56 -21.17 -11.52
C ARG A 155 -0.83 -20.53 -11.36
N GLY A 156 -0.92 -19.20 -11.29
CA GLY A 156 -2.17 -18.47 -11.15
C GLY A 156 -2.85 -18.62 -9.78
N ARG A 157 -2.10 -19.03 -8.75
CA ARG A 157 -2.60 -19.16 -7.37
C ARG A 157 -2.37 -17.90 -6.52
N ALA A 158 -1.55 -16.98 -7.02
CA ALA A 158 -1.36 -15.68 -6.45
C ALA A 158 -1.30 -14.60 -7.53
N ILE A 159 -1.61 -13.35 -7.15
CA ILE A 159 -1.56 -12.19 -8.05
C ILE A 159 -0.80 -11.05 -7.41
N ILE A 160 -0.18 -10.23 -8.26
CA ILE A 160 0.53 -9.00 -7.89
C ILE A 160 -0.16 -7.83 -8.62
N PRO A 161 -1.07 -7.08 -7.95
CA PRO A 161 -1.78 -5.95 -8.55
C PRO A 161 -0.85 -4.75 -8.77
N ALA A 162 -0.15 -4.73 -9.89
CA ALA A 162 0.97 -3.81 -10.10
C ALA A 162 0.95 -3.15 -11.49
N ASN A 163 -0.09 -2.34 -11.74
CA ASN A 163 -0.26 -1.58 -12.98
C ASN A 163 1.01 -0.76 -13.30
N ILE A 164 1.41 -0.73 -14.57
CA ILE A 164 2.57 0.02 -15.07
C ILE A 164 2.39 1.55 -14.96
N ASN A 165 1.16 2.02 -14.80
CA ASN A 165 0.82 3.43 -14.60
C ASN A 165 0.58 3.80 -13.13
N HIS A 166 0.84 2.89 -12.20
CA HIS A 166 0.84 3.17 -10.76
C HIS A 166 2.24 2.90 -10.18
N PRO A 167 3.26 3.69 -10.58
CA PRO A 167 4.64 3.48 -10.16
C PRO A 167 4.90 3.81 -8.68
N GLU A 168 3.99 4.53 -8.01
CA GLU A 168 4.06 4.90 -6.60
C GLU A 168 3.75 3.71 -5.67
N ALA A 169 3.07 2.69 -6.19
CA ALA A 169 2.65 1.54 -5.39
C ALA A 169 3.83 0.77 -4.81
N GLU A 170 3.80 0.50 -3.51
CA GLU A 170 4.63 -0.50 -2.86
C GLU A 170 4.08 -1.90 -3.18
N PRO A 171 4.82 -2.78 -3.89
CA PRO A 171 4.31 -4.09 -4.27
C PRO A 171 3.84 -4.95 -3.09
N MET A 172 2.73 -5.66 -3.31
CA MET A 172 2.18 -6.66 -2.40
C MET A 172 1.57 -7.82 -3.21
N ILE A 173 1.33 -8.94 -2.54
CA ILE A 173 0.80 -10.16 -3.16
C ILE A 173 -0.47 -10.62 -2.48
N ILE A 174 -1.40 -11.17 -3.27
CA ILE A 174 -2.62 -11.81 -2.79
C ILE A 174 -2.57 -13.27 -3.22
N GLY A 175 -2.57 -14.19 -2.26
CA GLY A 175 -2.57 -15.64 -2.52
C GLY A 175 -2.54 -16.43 -1.21
N SER A 176 -2.99 -17.68 -1.26
CA SER A 176 -3.21 -18.51 -0.06
C SER A 176 -1.95 -18.94 0.69
N LYS A 177 -0.76 -18.73 0.11
CA LYS A 177 0.55 -19.04 0.72
C LYS A 177 1.22 -17.84 1.39
N PHE A 178 0.60 -16.66 1.33
CA PHE A 178 1.12 -15.41 1.86
C PHE A 178 0.25 -14.95 3.04
N LEU A 179 0.66 -13.90 3.75
CA LEU A 179 -0.17 -13.32 4.80
C LEU A 179 -1.56 -12.95 4.24
N VAL A 180 -2.60 -13.10 5.05
CA VAL A 180 -3.94 -12.65 4.66
C VAL A 180 -3.92 -11.13 4.49
N LYS A 181 -4.56 -10.65 3.42
CA LYS A 181 -4.59 -9.23 3.05
C LYS A 181 -5.98 -8.65 3.28
N VAL A 182 -6.05 -7.39 3.69
CA VAL A 182 -7.29 -6.66 3.97
C VAL A 182 -7.48 -5.53 2.97
N ASN A 183 -8.70 -5.38 2.48
CA ASN A 183 -9.11 -4.27 1.62
C ASN A 183 -9.99 -3.29 2.41
N ALA A 184 -9.75 -1.99 2.24
CA ALA A 184 -10.66 -0.94 2.71
C ALA A 184 -11.38 -0.30 1.52
N ASN A 185 -12.70 -0.18 1.62
CA ASN A 185 -13.49 0.55 0.63
C ASN A 185 -13.57 2.02 1.04
N ILE A 186 -13.23 2.92 0.12
CA ILE A 186 -13.45 4.36 0.24
C ILE A 186 -14.35 4.81 -0.91
N GLY A 187 -14.61 6.10 -1.01
CA GLY A 187 -15.39 6.66 -2.10
C GLY A 187 -16.35 7.73 -1.62
N ASN A 188 -16.63 8.65 -2.54
CA ASN A 188 -17.65 9.67 -2.40
C ASN A 188 -19.05 9.10 -2.72
N SER A 189 -20.07 9.79 -2.23
CA SER A 189 -21.44 9.56 -2.67
C SER A 189 -22.03 10.87 -3.18
N ALA A 190 -23.07 10.77 -4.02
CA ALA A 190 -23.81 11.90 -4.57
C ALA A 190 -24.32 12.91 -3.51
N VAL A 191 -24.35 12.53 -2.24
CA VAL A 191 -24.86 13.32 -1.12
C VAL A 191 -23.77 13.92 -0.23
N VAL A 192 -22.57 13.31 -0.16
CA VAL A 192 -21.45 13.78 0.69
C VAL A 192 -20.11 13.25 0.14
N SER A 193 -19.16 14.15 -0.13
CA SER A 193 -17.71 14.06 0.17
C SER A 193 -16.91 15.06 -0.70
N SER A 194 -15.72 15.46 -0.24
CA SER A 194 -14.73 16.24 -1.00
C SER A 194 -13.49 15.38 -1.30
N ILE A 195 -12.67 15.77 -2.28
CA ILE A 195 -11.42 15.09 -2.64
C ILE A 195 -10.49 14.94 -1.42
N ASP A 196 -10.33 16.00 -0.62
CA ASP A 196 -9.49 15.98 0.58
C ASP A 196 -9.93 14.92 1.60
N ALA A 197 -11.25 14.72 1.75
CA ALA A 197 -11.79 13.71 2.64
C ALA A 197 -11.55 12.28 2.13
N GLU A 198 -11.57 12.06 0.81
CA GLU A 198 -11.20 10.75 0.23
C GLU A 198 -9.72 10.44 0.43
N VAL A 199 -8.85 11.42 0.21
CA VAL A 199 -7.41 11.29 0.45
C VAL A 199 -7.13 11.00 1.92
N GLU A 200 -7.84 11.66 2.85
CA GLU A 200 -7.69 11.40 4.28
C GLU A 200 -8.17 9.99 4.67
N LYS A 201 -9.33 9.53 4.13
CA LYS A 201 -9.81 8.16 4.32
C LYS A 201 -8.81 7.13 3.81
N MET A 202 -8.21 7.38 2.65
CA MET A 202 -7.17 6.52 2.08
C MET A 202 -5.96 6.41 3.02
N ARG A 203 -5.44 7.56 3.48
CA ARG A 203 -4.30 7.62 4.42
C ARG A 203 -4.61 6.95 5.73
N TRP A 204 -5.81 7.15 6.26
CA TRP A 204 -6.24 6.53 7.51
C TRP A 204 -6.33 5.01 7.38
N ALA A 205 -6.93 4.51 6.30
CA ALA A 205 -7.07 3.09 6.06
C ALA A 205 -5.70 2.40 5.95
N THR A 206 -4.79 2.92 5.13
CA THR A 206 -3.45 2.33 4.98
C THR A 206 -2.63 2.43 6.27
N ARG A 207 -2.76 3.52 7.03
CA ARG A 207 -2.15 3.66 8.36
C ARG A 207 -2.55 2.51 9.29
N TRP A 208 -3.81 2.08 9.25
CA TRP A 208 -4.31 1.05 10.16
C TRP A 208 -4.28 -0.38 9.60
N GLY A 209 -3.56 -0.61 8.49
CA GLY A 209 -3.29 -1.97 8.00
C GLY A 209 -4.11 -2.39 6.78
N ALA A 210 -4.79 -1.47 6.09
CA ALA A 210 -5.38 -1.81 4.79
C ALA A 210 -4.26 -2.02 3.76
N ASP A 211 -4.18 -3.24 3.22
CA ASP A 211 -3.20 -3.61 2.19
C ASP A 211 -3.58 -3.09 0.81
N THR A 212 -4.88 -2.98 0.57
CA THR A 212 -5.46 -2.49 -0.68
C THR A 212 -6.63 -1.58 -0.38
N ILE A 213 -6.89 -0.68 -1.32
CA ILE A 213 -8.02 0.24 -1.24
C ILE A 213 -8.78 0.17 -2.55
N MET A 214 -10.10 0.19 -2.43
CA MET A 214 -11.01 0.31 -3.56
C MET A 214 -11.75 1.63 -3.46
N ASP A 215 -11.60 2.48 -4.47
CA ASP A 215 -12.46 3.64 -4.64
C ASP A 215 -13.78 3.20 -5.27
N LEU A 216 -14.84 3.31 -4.48
CA LEU A 216 -16.22 3.02 -4.85
C LEU A 216 -17.05 4.29 -5.01
N SER A 217 -16.40 5.42 -5.32
CA SER A 217 -17.02 6.71 -5.57
C SER A 217 -18.18 6.62 -6.57
N THR A 218 -19.28 7.29 -6.24
CA THR A 218 -20.48 7.37 -7.08
C THR A 218 -20.92 8.83 -7.21
N GLY A 219 -21.14 9.30 -8.45
CA GLY A 219 -21.64 10.66 -8.70
C GLY A 219 -20.84 11.44 -9.75
N LYS A 220 -20.68 12.75 -9.52
CA LYS A 220 -19.89 13.65 -10.38
C LYS A 220 -18.41 13.61 -9.97
N ASP A 221 -17.51 13.94 -10.90
CA ASP A 221 -16.06 14.11 -10.67
C ASP A 221 -15.27 12.86 -10.21
N ILE A 222 -15.75 11.66 -10.56
CA ILE A 222 -15.11 10.35 -10.25
C ILE A 222 -13.66 10.26 -10.77
N HIS A 223 -13.35 10.90 -11.90
CA HIS A 223 -11.99 10.86 -12.46
C HIS A 223 -10.99 11.80 -11.76
N ALA A 224 -11.48 12.80 -11.04
CA ALA A 224 -10.65 13.80 -10.37
C ALA A 224 -10.44 13.51 -8.88
N THR A 225 -11.28 12.63 -8.32
CA THR A 225 -11.23 12.14 -6.92
C THR A 225 -10.21 11.01 -6.82
#